data_AF-A0A3B1APW6-F1
#
_entry.id   AF-A0A3B1APW6-F1
#
_cell.length_a   1.000
_cell.length_b   1.000
_cell.length_c   1.000
_cell.angle_alpha   90.00
_cell.angle_beta   90.00
_cell.angle_gamma   90.00
#
_symmetry.space_group_name_H-M   'P 1'
#
loop_
_entity.id
_entity.type
_entity.pdbx_description
1 polymer ?
#
loop_
_entity_poly.entity_id
_entity_poly.type
_entity_poly.pdbx_seq_one_letter_code
_entity_poly.pdbx_strand_id
1 'polypeptide(L)'
;MNFLSSLKGHVSETLIKILFERAGYRVTRFGIEELFQEIIHLDKKQYEKLALPKNLRTLPDLLVADNVIEKAFLLEVKFRKELNEKTLFSLHSNLCVQHKYWPETYTILLIGKARCDEYKYHQDYIRVLRPGELDKLKPSEWLVKQSRPENIGYHVWKNLSMLQEVFEKFKGGNTDNADLITKTLRDLGAINDEKPNRVTGGL
;
A
#
# COMPACT_ATOMS: atom_id res chain seq x y z
N MET A 1 -17.69 2.43 -5.16
CA MET A 1 -16.24 2.23 -5.40
C MET A 1 -16.07 1.18 -6.48
N ASN A 2 -14.93 1.11 -7.19
CA ASN A 2 -14.66 -0.04 -8.07
C ASN A 2 -14.39 -1.27 -7.17
N PHE A 3 -15.21 -2.31 -7.31
CA PHE A 3 -15.09 -3.57 -6.56
C PHE A 3 -13.67 -4.13 -6.55
N LEU A 4 -13.00 -4.13 -7.70
CA LEU A 4 -11.64 -4.66 -7.83
C LEU A 4 -10.60 -3.84 -7.06
N SER A 5 -10.78 -2.52 -7.02
CA SER A 5 -9.90 -1.65 -6.22
C SER A 5 -10.08 -1.91 -4.72
N SER A 6 -11.33 -2.05 -4.27
CA SER A 6 -11.64 -2.38 -2.87
C SER A 6 -11.14 -3.77 -2.48
N LEU A 7 -11.32 -4.79 -3.34
CA LEU A 7 -10.83 -6.15 -3.12
C LEU A 7 -9.30 -6.17 -2.99
N LYS A 8 -8.58 -5.50 -3.90
CA LYS A 8 -7.11 -5.42 -3.85
C LYS A 8 -6.62 -4.73 -2.58
N GLY A 9 -7.31 -3.67 -2.15
CA GLY A 9 -7.04 -3.01 -0.88
C GLY A 9 -7.18 -3.97 0.29
N HIS A 10 -8.35 -4.60 0.41
CA HIS A 10 -8.65 -5.50 1.54
C HIS A 10 -7.72 -6.71 1.64
N VAL A 11 -7.40 -7.34 0.50
CA VAL A 11 -6.46 -8.46 0.48
C VAL A 11 -5.05 -8.01 0.86
N SER A 12 -4.61 -6.85 0.38
CA SER A 12 -3.28 -6.33 0.71
C SER A 12 -3.15 -5.97 2.19
N GLU A 13 -4.17 -5.31 2.76
CA GLU A 13 -4.23 -5.00 4.19
C GLU A 13 -4.21 -6.27 5.05
N THR A 14 -5.04 -7.25 4.68
CA THR A 14 -5.11 -8.55 5.38
C THR A 14 -3.78 -9.30 5.31
N LEU A 15 -3.11 -9.28 4.15
CA LEU A 15 -1.79 -9.88 3.98
C LEU A 15 -0.75 -9.24 4.90
N ILE A 16 -0.72 -7.90 4.97
CA ILE A 16 0.18 -7.17 5.87
C ILE A 16 -0.14 -7.48 7.33
N LYS A 17 -1.42 -7.50 7.72
CA LYS A 17 -1.83 -7.90 9.06
C LYS A 17 -1.29 -9.27 9.44
N ILE A 18 -1.52 -10.30 8.61
CA ILE A 18 -1.03 -11.66 8.86
C ILE A 18 0.50 -11.69 8.95
N LEU A 19 1.20 -10.96 8.09
CA LEU A 19 2.66 -10.89 8.12
C LEU A 19 3.20 -10.35 9.45
N PHE A 20 2.65 -9.24 9.93
CA PHE A 20 3.04 -8.64 11.20
C PHE A 20 2.66 -9.52 12.39
N GLU A 21 1.47 -10.14 12.40
CA GLU A 21 1.06 -11.08 13.44
C GLU A 21 2.00 -12.29 13.52
N ARG A 22 2.39 -12.86 12.37
CA ARG A 22 3.36 -13.97 12.32
C ARG A 22 4.76 -13.57 12.76
N ALA A 23 5.16 -12.32 12.55
CA ALA A 23 6.40 -11.77 13.10
C ALA A 23 6.30 -11.51 14.61
N GLY A 24 5.15 -11.72 15.24
CA GLY A 24 4.95 -11.56 16.68
C GLY A 24 4.54 -10.16 17.11
N TYR A 25 4.00 -9.35 16.20
CA TYR A 25 3.33 -8.09 16.54
C TYR A 25 1.85 -8.33 16.87
N ARG A 26 1.25 -7.41 17.62
CA ARG A 26 -0.20 -7.31 17.79
C ARG A 26 -0.73 -6.31 16.77
N VAL A 27 -1.73 -6.71 15.98
CA VAL A 27 -2.24 -5.87 14.88
C VAL A 27 -3.74 -5.67 15.05
N THR A 28 -4.16 -4.41 15.06
CA THR A 28 -5.56 -3.99 15.12
C THR A 28 -5.89 -3.21 13.84
N ARG A 29 -7.03 -3.47 13.23
CA ARG A 29 -7.52 -2.62 12.14
C ARG A 29 -7.99 -1.28 12.72
N PHE A 30 -7.56 -0.19 12.09
CA PHE A 30 -7.75 1.17 12.59
C PHE A 30 -8.48 2.10 11.60
N GLY A 31 -8.75 1.62 10.38
CA GLY A 31 -9.52 2.32 9.38
C GLY A 31 -10.91 2.77 9.86
N ILE A 32 -11.46 3.77 9.19
CA ILE A 32 -12.75 4.38 9.57
C ILE A 32 -13.91 3.38 9.52
N GLU A 33 -13.81 2.38 8.65
CA GLU A 33 -14.77 1.29 8.48
C GLU A 33 -14.92 0.45 9.76
N GLU A 34 -13.87 0.36 10.58
CA GLU A 34 -13.90 -0.36 11.85
C GLU A 34 -14.57 0.46 12.96
N LEU A 35 -14.48 1.80 12.87
CA LEU A 35 -15.12 2.71 13.82
C LEU A 35 -16.61 2.92 13.52
N PHE A 36 -17.00 2.83 12.24
CA PHE A 36 -18.35 3.07 11.77
C PHE A 36 -18.72 2.03 10.72
N GLN A 37 -19.27 0.90 11.17
CA GLN A 37 -19.59 -0.24 10.30
C GLN A 37 -20.62 0.14 9.22
N GLU A 38 -21.47 1.13 9.48
CA GLU A 38 -22.48 1.63 8.54
C GLU A 38 -21.84 2.25 7.29
N ILE A 39 -20.61 2.78 7.40
CA ILE A 39 -19.88 3.38 6.28
C ILE A 39 -19.58 2.35 5.19
N ILE A 40 -19.41 1.07 5.57
CA ILE A 40 -19.08 -0.03 4.65
C ILE A 40 -20.19 -0.21 3.60
N HIS A 41 -21.42 0.16 3.92
CA HIS A 41 -22.58 0.03 3.04
C HIS A 41 -22.85 1.27 2.19
N LEU A 42 -22.07 2.34 2.34
CA LEU A 42 -22.30 3.59 1.63
C LEU A 42 -21.55 3.62 0.29
N ASP A 43 -22.24 4.11 -0.74
CA ASP A 43 -21.56 4.53 -1.95
C ASP A 43 -20.73 5.81 -1.72
N LYS A 44 -19.90 6.18 -2.70
CA LYS A 44 -19.01 7.34 -2.57
C LYS A 44 -19.77 8.66 -2.33
N LYS A 45 -20.90 8.86 -2.99
CA LYS A 45 -21.70 10.09 -2.86
C LYS A 45 -22.36 10.14 -1.49
N GLN A 46 -22.86 9.02 -0.99
CA GLN A 46 -23.45 8.91 0.35
C GLN A 46 -22.39 9.14 1.43
N TYR A 47 -21.21 8.53 1.29
CA TYR A 47 -20.08 8.74 2.19
C TYR A 47 -19.63 10.20 2.25
N GLU A 48 -19.54 10.87 1.10
CA GLU A 48 -19.18 12.29 1.03
C GLU A 48 -20.22 13.20 1.72
N LYS A 49 -21.51 12.83 1.69
CA LYS A 49 -22.59 13.56 2.35
C LYS A 49 -22.55 13.47 3.88
N LEU A 50 -21.93 12.43 4.45
CA LEU A 50 -21.77 12.34 5.91
C LEU A 50 -20.94 13.49 6.48
N ALA A 51 -20.19 14.21 5.63
CA ALA A 51 -19.37 15.36 6.02
C ALA A 51 -18.41 15.06 7.19
N LEU A 52 -17.96 13.80 7.30
CA LEU A 52 -17.05 13.39 8.36
C LEU A 52 -15.77 14.22 8.32
N PRO A 53 -15.23 14.62 9.49
CA PRO A 53 -13.95 15.29 9.59
C PRO A 53 -12.85 14.60 8.77
N LYS A 54 -12.03 15.39 8.06
CA LYS A 54 -11.00 14.86 7.14
C LYS A 54 -9.98 13.95 7.83
N ASN A 55 -9.64 14.21 9.08
CA ASN A 55 -8.75 13.36 9.87
C ASN A 55 -9.33 11.96 10.08
N LEU A 56 -10.64 11.83 10.34
CA LEU A 56 -11.31 10.52 10.44
C LEU A 56 -11.32 9.80 9.10
N ARG A 57 -11.62 10.53 8.01
CA ARG A 57 -11.63 9.98 6.63
C ARG A 57 -10.24 9.56 6.13
N THR A 58 -9.19 9.90 6.85
CA THR A 58 -7.79 9.60 6.50
C THR A 58 -7.11 8.78 7.60
N LEU A 59 -7.89 8.14 8.48
CA LEU A 59 -7.35 7.20 9.46
C LEU A 59 -6.44 6.17 8.78
N PRO A 60 -5.27 5.87 9.37
CA PRO A 60 -4.42 4.77 8.92
C PRO A 60 -5.14 3.43 8.99
N ASP A 61 -4.81 2.53 8.07
CA ASP A 61 -5.46 1.22 7.99
C ASP A 61 -5.22 0.33 9.22
N LEU A 62 -4.01 0.35 9.80
CA LEU A 62 -3.63 -0.55 10.90
C LEU A 62 -2.93 0.18 12.06
N LEU A 63 -3.17 -0.30 13.29
CA LEU A 63 -2.36 -0.04 14.46
C LEU A 63 -1.58 -1.31 14.81
N VAL A 64 -0.25 -1.21 14.80
CA VAL A 64 0.65 -2.33 15.10
C VAL A 64 1.41 -2.03 16.37
N ALA A 65 1.34 -2.93 17.35
CA ALA A 65 2.09 -2.82 18.60
C ALA A 65 3.04 -4.00 18.79
N ASP A 66 4.15 -3.74 19.48
CA ASP A 66 4.97 -4.83 20.00
C ASP A 66 4.16 -5.69 21.01
N ASN A 67 4.57 -6.94 21.23
CA ASN A 67 3.91 -7.88 22.16
C ASN A 67 3.93 -7.39 23.61
N VAL A 68 4.89 -6.54 23.98
CA VAL A 68 4.97 -5.86 25.29
C VAL A 68 4.30 -4.46 25.26
N ILE A 69 3.81 -4.01 24.10
CA ILE A 69 3.16 -2.69 23.88
C ILE A 69 4.05 -1.49 24.25
N GLU A 70 5.37 -1.65 24.24
CA GLU A 70 6.29 -0.51 24.48
C GLU A 70 6.35 0.44 23.28
N LYS A 71 6.04 -0.08 22.09
CA LYS A 71 6.05 0.68 20.84
C LYS A 71 4.84 0.35 19.99
N ALA A 72 4.24 1.38 19.42
CA ALA A 72 3.14 1.28 18.48
C ALA A 72 3.45 2.04 17.18
N PHE A 73 2.89 1.57 16.08
CA PHE A 73 3.07 2.09 14.73
C PHE A 73 1.70 2.23 14.09
N LEU A 74 1.43 3.39 13.49
CA LEU A 74 0.32 3.57 12.57
C LEU A 74 0.80 3.16 11.18
N LEU A 75 0.11 2.23 10.53
CA LEU A 75 0.45 1.77 9.19
C LEU A 75 -0.66 2.10 8.21
N GLU A 76 -0.28 2.67 7.07
CA GLU A 76 -1.11 2.79 5.88
C GLU A 76 -0.68 1.75 4.84
N VAL A 77 -1.62 1.00 4.28
CA VAL A 77 -1.33 -0.03 3.28
C VAL A 77 -1.75 0.44 1.89
N LYS A 78 -0.80 0.43 0.95
CA LYS A 78 -1.06 0.82 -0.44
C LYS A 78 -0.62 -0.27 -1.41
N PHE A 79 -1.55 -0.75 -2.21
CA PHE A 79 -1.26 -1.63 -3.34
C PHE A 79 -1.21 -0.86 -4.65
N ARG A 80 -0.23 -1.19 -5.51
CA ARG A 80 -0.17 -0.74 -6.90
C ARG A 80 0.14 -1.92 -7.82
N LYS A 81 -0.46 -1.94 -9.00
CA LYS A 81 -0.10 -2.97 -10.00
C LYS A 81 1.38 -2.86 -10.37
N GLU A 82 1.84 -1.65 -10.63
CA GLU A 82 3.24 -1.34 -10.95
C GLU A 82 3.53 0.09 -10.52
N LEU A 83 4.82 0.44 -10.42
CA LEU A 83 5.27 1.81 -10.21
C LEU A 83 5.83 2.40 -11.50
N ASN A 84 5.24 3.50 -11.90
CA ASN A 84 5.65 4.42 -12.94
C ASN A 84 5.42 5.86 -12.45
N GLU A 85 5.90 6.85 -13.20
CA GLU A 85 5.81 8.27 -12.83
C GLU A 85 4.39 8.71 -12.44
N LYS A 86 3.37 8.34 -13.22
CA LYS A 86 1.97 8.69 -12.94
C LYS A 86 1.46 8.07 -11.63
N THR A 87 1.76 6.79 -11.40
CA THR A 87 1.37 6.11 -10.16
C THR A 87 2.10 6.66 -8.94
N LEU A 88 3.37 7.06 -9.08
CA LEU A 88 4.14 7.71 -8.03
C LEU A 88 3.56 9.08 -7.68
N PHE A 89 3.27 9.91 -8.68
CA PHE A 89 2.67 11.23 -8.48
C PHE A 89 1.32 11.16 -7.76
N SER A 90 0.44 10.25 -8.20
CA SER A 90 -0.87 10.06 -7.58
C SER A 90 -0.77 9.46 -6.18
N LEU A 91 0.15 8.51 -5.94
CA LEU A 91 0.42 7.95 -4.63
C LEU A 91 0.92 9.03 -3.66
N HIS A 92 1.93 9.80 -4.06
CA HIS A 92 2.48 10.91 -3.29
C HIS A 92 1.38 11.93 -2.92
N SER A 93 0.61 12.39 -3.91
CA SER A 93 -0.48 13.35 -3.69
C SER A 93 -1.53 12.85 -2.69
N ASN A 94 -1.92 11.57 -2.77
CA ASN A 94 -2.88 10.98 -1.84
C ASN A 94 -2.31 10.89 -0.42
N LEU A 95 -1.06 10.42 -0.29
CA LEU A 95 -0.39 10.29 1.00
C LEU A 95 -0.10 11.64 1.65
N CYS A 96 0.13 12.71 0.88
CA CYS A 96 0.29 14.07 1.43
C CYS A 96 -0.93 14.50 2.25
N VAL A 97 -2.14 14.22 1.75
CA VAL A 97 -3.37 14.59 2.43
C VAL A 97 -3.50 13.85 3.76
N GLN A 98 -3.16 12.57 3.79
CA GLN A 98 -3.18 11.76 4.99
C GLN A 98 -2.11 12.18 6.00
N HIS A 99 -0.85 12.34 5.58
CA HIS A 99 0.26 12.73 6.45
C HIS A 99 0.06 14.12 7.08
N LYS A 100 -0.75 14.99 6.46
CA LYS A 100 -1.16 16.26 7.09
C LYS A 100 -1.88 16.04 8.43
N TYR A 101 -2.65 14.96 8.55
CA TYR A 101 -3.41 14.63 9.75
C TYR A 101 -2.74 13.54 10.60
N TRP A 102 -1.95 12.66 9.98
CA TRP A 102 -1.30 11.52 10.62
C TRP A 102 0.19 11.44 10.24
N PRO A 103 1.02 12.41 10.68
CA PRO A 103 2.41 12.55 10.23
C PRO A 103 3.33 11.38 10.62
N GLU A 104 3.00 10.68 11.71
CA GLU A 104 3.74 9.53 12.24
C GLU A 104 3.37 8.19 11.59
N THR A 105 2.64 8.22 10.47
CA THR A 105 2.21 7.01 9.75
C THR A 105 3.35 6.45 8.92
N TYR A 106 3.56 5.14 9.02
CA TYR A 106 4.40 4.38 8.11
C TYR A 106 3.54 3.92 6.93
N THR A 107 4.03 4.08 5.69
CA THR A 107 3.31 3.51 4.53
C THR A 107 3.95 2.20 4.11
N ILE A 108 3.17 1.11 4.12
CA ILE A 108 3.53 -0.17 3.53
C ILE A 108 3.05 -0.18 2.07
N LEU A 109 4.01 -0.13 1.15
CA LEU A 109 3.73 -0.14 -0.29
C LEU A 109 3.95 -1.55 -0.83
N LEU A 110 2.92 -2.09 -1.49
CA LEU A 110 2.94 -3.37 -2.17
C LEU A 110 2.80 -3.17 -3.68
N ILE A 111 3.56 -3.94 -4.45
CA ILE A 111 3.44 -3.97 -5.91
C ILE A 111 2.99 -5.35 -6.41
N GLY A 112 2.23 -5.39 -7.50
CA GLY A 112 1.84 -6.66 -8.14
C GLY A 112 2.80 -7.11 -9.24
N LYS A 113 3.49 -6.17 -9.89
CA LYS A 113 4.44 -6.41 -10.96
C LYS A 113 5.76 -5.74 -10.61
N ALA A 114 6.71 -6.56 -10.16
CA ALA A 114 8.08 -6.15 -10.01
C ALA A 114 8.78 -6.17 -11.38
N ARG A 115 9.70 -5.23 -11.62
CA ARG A 115 10.29 -4.99 -12.95
C ARG A 115 11.46 -5.91 -13.32
N CYS A 116 12.06 -6.61 -12.36
CA CYS A 116 13.11 -7.59 -12.65
C CYS A 116 12.53 -9.00 -12.59
N ASP A 117 12.79 -9.80 -13.62
CA ASP A 117 12.51 -11.23 -13.65
C ASP A 117 13.33 -12.00 -12.59
N GLU A 118 14.33 -11.35 -11.99
CA GLU A 118 15.17 -11.86 -10.91
C GLU A 118 14.52 -11.75 -9.51
N TYR A 119 13.39 -11.05 -9.38
CA TYR A 119 12.71 -10.90 -8.09
C TYR A 119 12.05 -12.21 -7.66
N LYS A 120 12.75 -12.92 -6.78
CA LYS A 120 12.36 -14.24 -6.25
C LYS A 120 11.75 -14.17 -4.86
N TYR A 121 11.90 -13.05 -4.15
CA TYR A 121 11.56 -12.97 -2.74
C TYR A 121 10.42 -11.99 -2.48
N HIS A 122 9.58 -12.27 -1.49
CA HIS A 122 8.47 -11.39 -1.07
C HIS A 122 8.93 -9.96 -0.75
N GLN A 123 10.14 -9.83 -0.19
CA GLN A 123 10.77 -8.55 0.06
C GLN A 123 10.91 -7.72 -1.21
N ASP A 124 10.97 -8.28 -2.41
CA ASP A 124 11.01 -7.51 -3.65
C ASP A 124 9.69 -6.79 -3.99
N TYR A 125 8.59 -7.21 -3.36
CA TYR A 125 7.24 -6.75 -3.63
C TYR A 125 6.67 -5.84 -2.54
N ILE A 126 7.38 -5.71 -1.41
CA ILE A 126 6.94 -4.91 -0.26
C ILE A 126 8.04 -3.92 0.12
N ARG A 127 7.68 -2.65 0.27
CA ARG A 127 8.55 -1.56 0.74
C ARG A 127 7.86 -0.74 1.81
N VAL A 128 8.67 -0.03 2.58
CA VAL A 128 8.23 0.82 3.68
C VAL A 128 8.72 2.24 3.43
N LEU A 129 7.79 3.18 3.62
CA LEU A 129 8.06 4.60 3.74
C LEU A 129 7.94 4.98 5.22
N ARG A 130 9.00 5.52 5.82
CA ARG A 130 8.96 5.96 7.22
C ARG A 130 8.25 7.33 7.31
N PRO A 131 7.80 7.72 8.52
CA PRO A 131 7.37 9.09 8.79
C PRO A 131 8.40 10.11 8.28
N GLY A 132 7.91 11.14 7.60
CA GLY A 132 8.76 12.20 7.01
C GLY A 132 9.48 11.82 5.71
N GLU A 133 9.41 10.57 5.23
CA GLU A 133 10.10 10.15 4.00
C GLU A 133 9.25 10.29 2.72
N LEU A 134 8.11 10.96 2.79
CA LEU A 134 7.15 11.01 1.68
C LEU A 134 7.77 11.49 0.36
N ASP A 135 8.70 12.44 0.43
CA ASP A 135 9.41 12.98 -0.73
C ASP A 135 10.30 11.95 -1.45
N LYS A 136 10.62 10.79 -0.84
CA LYS A 136 11.29 9.68 -1.55
C LYS A 136 10.46 9.13 -2.71
N LEU A 137 9.14 9.35 -2.71
CA LEU A 137 8.27 8.98 -3.83
C LEU A 137 8.37 9.95 -5.02
N LYS A 138 8.95 11.14 -4.84
CA LYS A 138 9.19 12.09 -5.93
C LYS A 138 10.48 11.71 -6.65
N PRO A 139 10.42 11.37 -7.95
CA PRO A 139 11.62 11.26 -8.76
C PRO A 139 12.39 12.58 -8.73
N SER A 140 13.70 12.53 -8.50
CA SER A 140 14.53 13.73 -8.64
C SER A 140 14.56 14.18 -10.10
N GLU A 141 14.73 15.48 -10.33
CA GLU A 141 14.79 16.03 -11.69
C GLU A 141 15.93 15.39 -12.52
N TRP A 142 17.06 15.09 -11.86
CA TRP A 142 18.15 14.34 -12.46
C TRP A 142 17.72 12.94 -12.91
N LEU A 143 16.98 12.20 -12.07
CA LEU A 143 16.51 10.85 -12.38
C LEU A 143 15.55 10.87 -13.58
N VAL A 144 14.65 11.85 -13.65
CA VAL A 144 13.72 12.03 -14.77
C VAL A 144 14.45 12.33 -16.08
N LYS A 145 15.53 13.14 -16.03
CA LYS A 145 16.32 13.49 -17.22
C LYS A 145 17.21 12.35 -17.73
N GLN A 146 17.74 11.52 -16.83
CA GLN A 146 18.73 10.49 -17.17
C GLN A 146 18.12 9.10 -17.38
N SER A 147 16.95 8.83 -16.81
CA SER A 147 16.31 7.52 -16.91
C SER A 147 15.29 7.51 -18.04
N ARG A 148 15.14 6.37 -18.70
CA ARG A 148 13.96 6.15 -19.52
C ARG A 148 12.70 6.24 -18.62
N PRO A 149 11.60 6.89 -19.05
CA PRO A 149 10.42 7.13 -18.21
C PRO A 149 9.89 5.86 -17.54
N GLU A 150 9.99 4.74 -18.23
CA GLU A 150 9.56 3.45 -17.75
C GLU A 150 10.38 3.00 -16.52
N ASN A 151 11.67 3.33 -16.42
CA ASN A 151 12.56 2.90 -15.33
C ASN A 151 12.46 3.75 -14.06
N ILE A 152 11.83 4.93 -14.11
CA ILE A 152 11.75 5.85 -12.97
C ILE A 152 11.18 5.16 -11.72
N GLY A 153 10.08 4.41 -11.88
CA GLY A 153 9.43 3.72 -10.77
C GLY A 153 10.32 2.68 -10.09
N TYR A 154 11.18 2.01 -10.86
CA TYR A 154 12.13 1.03 -10.34
C TYR A 154 13.23 1.68 -9.50
N HIS A 155 13.78 2.79 -9.96
CA HIS A 155 14.80 3.53 -9.21
C HIS A 155 14.25 4.08 -7.90
N VAL A 156 13.03 4.62 -7.91
CA VAL A 156 12.35 5.04 -6.68
C VAL A 156 12.13 3.85 -5.74
N TRP A 157 11.60 2.74 -6.26
CA TRP A 157 11.31 1.53 -5.46
C TRP A 157 12.54 0.98 -4.73
N LYS A 158 13.69 0.95 -5.40
CA LYS A 158 14.96 0.47 -4.81
C LYS A 158 15.47 1.30 -3.65
N ASN A 159 15.08 2.57 -3.58
CA ASN A 159 15.52 3.49 -2.52
C ASN A 159 14.58 3.53 -1.31
N LEU A 160 13.49 2.76 -1.34
CA LEU A 160 12.57 2.62 -0.21
C LEU A 160 13.09 1.54 0.75
N SER A 161 12.72 1.66 2.03
CA SER A 161 13.18 0.71 3.05
C SER A 161 12.50 -0.65 2.88
N MET A 162 13.18 -1.72 3.27
CA MET A 162 12.57 -3.05 3.44
C MET A 162 11.93 -3.19 4.83
N LEU A 163 11.04 -4.17 5.02
CA LEU A 163 10.38 -4.41 6.32
C LEU A 163 11.42 -4.64 7.43
N GLN A 164 12.42 -5.50 7.20
CA GLN A 164 13.45 -5.84 8.17
C GLN A 164 14.38 -4.68 8.57
N GLU A 165 14.44 -3.62 7.75
CA GLU A 165 15.24 -2.43 8.05
C GLU A 165 14.49 -1.47 9.00
N VAL A 166 13.18 -1.63 9.11
CA VAL A 166 12.29 -0.75 9.89
C VAL A 166 11.74 -1.46 11.13
N PHE A 167 11.37 -2.73 11.00
CA PHE A 167 10.67 -3.51 12.00
C PHE A 167 11.55 -4.67 12.47
N GLU A 168 11.98 -4.60 13.73
CA GLU A 168 13.02 -5.47 14.28
C GLU A 168 12.68 -6.95 14.23
N LYS A 169 11.40 -7.32 14.41
CA LYS A 169 11.00 -8.74 14.40
C LYS A 169 11.02 -9.39 13.02
N PHE A 170 11.24 -8.61 11.97
CA PHE A 170 11.50 -9.14 10.63
C PHE A 170 13.00 -9.41 10.38
N LYS A 171 13.90 -9.02 11.30
CA LYS A 171 15.33 -9.35 11.23
C LYS A 171 15.53 -10.85 11.55
N GLY A 172 16.18 -11.60 10.66
CA GLY A 172 16.42 -13.05 10.82
C GLY A 172 15.36 -13.96 10.17
N GLY A 173 14.65 -13.42 9.17
CA GLY A 173 13.40 -13.96 8.60
C GLY A 173 13.28 -15.47 8.42
N ASN A 174 12.09 -15.97 8.74
CA ASN A 174 11.63 -17.28 8.28
C ASN A 174 11.11 -17.15 6.83
N THR A 175 11.73 -17.86 5.89
CA THR A 175 11.43 -17.82 4.46
C THR A 175 10.25 -18.71 4.04
N ASP A 176 9.66 -19.50 4.95
CA ASP A 176 8.73 -20.59 4.64
C ASP A 176 7.47 -20.18 3.84
N ASN A 177 7.16 -18.88 3.73
CA ASN A 177 5.98 -18.39 3.00
C ASN A 177 6.29 -17.33 1.94
N ALA A 178 7.57 -17.06 1.65
CA ALA A 178 7.99 -16.02 0.71
C ALA A 178 7.36 -16.21 -0.68
N ASP A 179 7.29 -17.45 -1.14
CA ASP A 179 6.77 -17.80 -2.47
C ASP A 179 5.26 -17.57 -2.55
N LEU A 180 4.51 -17.90 -1.50
CA LEU A 180 3.06 -17.72 -1.45
C LEU A 180 2.67 -16.24 -1.45
N ILE A 181 3.38 -15.42 -0.66
CA ILE A 181 3.16 -13.96 -0.63
C ILE A 181 3.44 -13.36 -2.01
N THR A 182 4.58 -13.74 -2.60
CA THR A 182 4.98 -13.27 -3.93
C THR A 182 3.96 -13.64 -4.98
N LYS A 183 3.51 -14.89 -4.99
CA LYS A 183 2.45 -15.37 -5.89
C LYS A 183 1.15 -14.60 -5.69
N THR A 184 0.71 -14.42 -4.45
CA THR A 184 -0.52 -13.68 -4.13
C THR A 184 -0.49 -12.25 -4.66
N LEU A 185 0.63 -11.54 -4.49
CA LEU A 185 0.78 -10.18 -5.00
C LEU A 185 0.80 -10.11 -6.52
N ARG A 186 1.46 -11.07 -7.18
CA ARG A 186 1.45 -11.19 -8.65
C ARG A 186 0.03 -11.45 -9.18
N ASP A 187 -0.69 -12.38 -8.57
CA ASP A 187 -2.06 -12.73 -8.94
C ASP A 187 -2.98 -11.51 -8.76
N LEU A 188 -2.85 -10.78 -7.64
CA LEU A 188 -3.55 -9.50 -7.44
C LEU A 188 -3.23 -8.46 -8.53
N GLY A 189 -1.97 -8.38 -8.97
CA GLY A 189 -1.52 -7.49 -10.03
C GLY A 189 -2.08 -7.87 -11.41
N ALA A 190 -2.32 -9.17 -11.64
CA ALA A 190 -2.82 -9.71 -12.89
C ALA A 190 -4.34 -9.53 -13.07
N ILE A 191 -5.11 -9.41 -11.98
CA ILE A 191 -6.54 -9.10 -12.04
C ILE A 191 -6.72 -7.74 -12.74
N ASN A 192 -7.26 -7.74 -13.96
CA ASN A 192 -7.51 -6.53 -14.73
C ASN A 192 -8.88 -5.95 -14.36
N ASP A 193 -9.00 -4.63 -14.40
CA ASP A 193 -10.32 -4.01 -14.55
C ASP A 193 -10.86 -4.44 -15.91
N GLU A 194 -11.91 -5.27 -15.94
CA GLU A 194 -12.65 -5.47 -17.18
C GLU A 194 -13.03 -4.09 -17.72
N LYS A 195 -12.53 -3.75 -18.91
CA LYS A 195 -13.06 -2.60 -19.62
C LYS A 195 -14.55 -2.91 -19.82
N PRO A 196 -15.49 -2.02 -19.45
CA PRO A 196 -16.88 -2.23 -19.82
C PRO A 196 -16.91 -2.45 -21.32
N ASN A 197 -17.42 -3.61 -21.75
CA ASN A 197 -17.62 -3.93 -23.16
C ASN A 197 -18.27 -2.69 -23.79
N ARG A 198 -17.55 -2.03 -24.69
CA ARG A 198 -18.18 -1.09 -25.61
C ARG A 198 -19.14 -1.95 -26.41
N VAL A 199 -20.41 -1.92 -26.02
CA VAL A 199 -21.49 -2.33 -26.90
C VAL A 199 -21.33 -1.43 -28.12
N THR A 200 -20.73 -1.96 -29.17
CA THR A 200 -20.82 -1.40 -30.51
C THR A 200 -22.29 -1.53 -30.88
N GLY A 201 -23.07 -0.52 -30.51
CA GLY A 201 -24.39 -0.29 -31.06
C GLY A 201 -24.22 -0.01 -32.53
N GLY A 202 -24.21 -1.08 -33.33
CA GLY A 202 -24.67 -1.00 -34.70
C GLY A 202 -26.18 -0.90 -34.66
N LEU A 203 -26.70 0.21 -35.16
CA LEU A 203 -27.85 0.32 -36.05
C LEU A 203 -27.70 1.66 -36.78
#